data_AF-A0A0B6XAV2-F1
#
_entry.id   AF-A0A0B6XAV2-F1
#
_cell.length_a   1.000
_cell.length_b   1.000
_cell.length_c   1.000
_cell.angle_alpha   90.00
_cell.angle_beta   90.00
_cell.angle_gamma   90.00
#
_symmetry.space_group_name_H-M   'P 1'
#
loop_
_entity.id
_entity.type
_entity.pdbx_description
1 polymer ?
#
loop_
_entity_poly.entity_id
_entity_poly.type
_entity_poly.pdbx_seq_one_letter_code
_entity_poly.pdbx_strand_id
1 'polypeptide(L)'
;MQGQLPHDPKIESRFCRFESPEYGIRALMKLLCNYHKKGYQTVAKMIDRWAPNVENNTSAYIKGVAKALGVDPHQVISVDKVTLIVLAKSIIQHENGKQPYSNEVFEKAFNLL
;
A
#
# COMPACT_ATOMS: atom_id res chain seq x y z
N MET A 1 22.64 -33.99 -6.70
CA MET A 1 22.24 -32.86 -5.83
C MET A 1 22.16 -31.63 -6.72
N GLN A 2 20.95 -31.32 -7.19
CA GLN A 2 20.67 -30.35 -8.25
C GLN A 2 20.43 -28.95 -7.67
N GLY A 3 20.96 -27.93 -8.35
CA GLY A 3 20.17 -26.73 -8.63
C GLY A 3 20.40 -25.46 -7.81
N GLN A 4 21.61 -25.18 -7.30
CA GLN A 4 21.90 -23.84 -6.77
C GLN A 4 22.59 -22.98 -7.85
N LEU A 5 21.82 -22.04 -8.42
CA LEU A 5 22.36 -20.95 -9.22
C LEU A 5 23.05 -19.92 -8.31
N PRO A 6 24.11 -19.25 -8.79
CA PRO A 6 24.89 -18.29 -8.01
C PRO A 6 24.08 -17.04 -7.64
N HIS A 7 24.42 -16.47 -6.49
CA HIS A 7 23.82 -15.26 -5.91
C HIS A 7 24.12 -14.05 -6.78
N ASP A 8 23.07 -13.41 -7.31
CA ASP A 8 23.16 -12.19 -8.13
C ASP A 8 22.74 -10.97 -7.28
N PRO A 9 23.66 -10.02 -6.99
CA PRO A 9 23.35 -8.84 -6.18
C PRO A 9 22.58 -7.75 -6.95
N LYS A 10 22.13 -7.99 -8.19
CA LYS A 10 21.33 -7.03 -8.99
C LYS A 10 19.82 -7.29 -9.02
N ILE A 11 19.31 -8.16 -8.16
CA ILE A 11 17.87 -8.42 -8.10
C ILE A 11 17.33 -7.80 -6.82
N GLU A 12 16.63 -6.66 -6.94
CA GLU A 12 16.03 -5.93 -5.82
C GLU A 12 15.19 -6.86 -4.92
N SER A 13 15.81 -7.27 -3.82
CA SER A 13 15.26 -8.14 -2.79
C SER A 13 14.39 -7.33 -1.81
N ARG A 14 13.32 -6.70 -2.31
CA ARG A 14 12.40 -5.94 -1.44
C ARG A 14 10.93 -6.31 -1.57
N PHE A 15 10.59 -7.25 -2.44
CA PHE A 15 9.23 -7.79 -2.47
C PHE A 15 9.22 -9.16 -1.80
N CYS A 16 8.54 -9.22 -0.66
CA CYS A 16 7.98 -10.47 -0.16
C CYS A 16 7.20 -11.09 -1.33
N ARG A 17 7.74 -12.13 -1.97
CA ARG A 17 7.03 -12.84 -3.04
C ARG A 17 5.85 -13.56 -2.40
N PHE A 18 4.68 -12.93 -2.43
CA PHE A 18 3.43 -13.63 -2.14
C PHE A 18 3.16 -14.60 -3.30
N GLU A 19 2.59 -15.78 -3.00
CA GLU A 19 2.19 -16.77 -4.03
C GLU A 19 1.26 -16.16 -5.09
N SER A 20 0.49 -15.13 -4.75
CA SER A 20 -0.30 -14.35 -5.71
C SER A 20 -0.45 -12.89 -5.25
N PRO A 21 -0.50 -11.91 -6.17
CA PRO A 21 -0.58 -10.49 -5.83
C PRO A 21 -1.81 -10.12 -5.00
N GLU A 22 -2.93 -10.85 -5.15
CA GLU A 22 -4.16 -10.67 -4.37
C GLU A 22 -3.91 -10.87 -2.87
N TYR A 23 -3.10 -11.85 -2.47
CA TYR A 23 -2.80 -12.12 -1.07
C TYR A 23 -1.91 -11.04 -0.45
N GLY A 24 -0.95 -10.51 -1.22
CA GLY A 24 -0.12 -9.39 -0.79
C GLY A 24 -0.94 -8.11 -0.60
N ILE A 25 -1.81 -7.80 -1.57
CA ILE A 25 -2.72 -6.65 -1.50
C ILE A 25 -3.71 -6.80 -0.34
N ARG A 26 -4.22 -8.02 -0.10
CA ARG A 26 -5.09 -8.31 1.05
C ARG A 26 -4.37 -8.04 2.37
N ALA A 27 -3.14 -8.50 2.53
CA ALA A 27 -2.35 -8.26 3.73
C ALA A 27 -2.14 -6.75 3.96
N LEU A 28 -1.86 -6.00 2.89
CA LEU A 28 -1.78 -4.54 2.91
C LEU A 28 -3.10 -3.89 3.35
N MET A 29 -4.22 -4.27 2.75
CA MET A 29 -5.55 -3.74 3.11
C MET A 29 -5.90 -4.04 4.57
N LYS A 30 -5.60 -5.26 5.05
CA LYS A 30 -5.82 -5.66 6.44
C LYS A 30 -4.98 -4.82 7.42
N LEU A 31 -3.75 -4.49 7.05
CA LEU A 31 -2.90 -3.60 7.82
C LEU A 31 -3.49 -2.19 7.91
N LEU A 32 -3.99 -1.64 6.80
CA LEU A 32 -4.65 -0.33 6.78
C LEU A 32 -5.90 -0.31 7.66
N CYS A 33 -6.72 -1.36 7.62
CA CYS A 33 -7.85 -1.53 8.55
C CYS A 33 -7.38 -1.52 10.02
N ASN A 34 -6.27 -2.19 10.33
CA ASN A 34 -5.70 -2.19 11.67
C ASN A 34 -5.16 -0.82 12.09
N TYR A 35 -4.58 -0.05 11.17
CA TYR A 35 -4.16 1.33 11.42
C TYR A 35 -5.36 2.20 11.81
N HIS A 36 -6.44 2.12 11.04
CA HIS A 36 -7.67 2.83 11.35
C HIS A 36 -8.23 2.44 12.73
N LYS A 37 -8.26 1.13 13.06
CA LYS A 37 -8.67 0.63 14.40
C LYS A 37 -7.78 1.13 15.54
N LYS A 38 -6.51 1.41 15.27
CA LYS A 38 -5.54 1.94 16.25
C LYS A 38 -5.54 3.47 16.37
N GLY A 39 -6.46 4.17 15.69
CA GLY A 39 -6.57 5.64 15.76
C GLY A 39 -5.79 6.40 14.69
N TYR A 40 -5.14 5.70 13.75
CA TYR A 40 -4.56 6.30 12.55
C TYR A 40 -5.64 6.41 11.48
N GLN A 41 -6.55 7.37 11.66
CA GLN A 41 -7.78 7.47 10.86
C GLN A 41 -7.71 8.53 9.75
N THR A 42 -6.54 9.13 9.51
CA THR A 42 -6.36 10.16 8.48
C THR A 42 -5.28 9.70 7.51
N VAL A 43 -5.34 10.19 6.26
CA VAL A 43 -4.31 9.87 5.25
C VAL A 43 -2.92 10.22 5.79
N ALA A 44 -2.77 11.41 6.38
CA ALA A 44 -1.50 11.84 6.96
C ALA A 44 -0.98 10.86 8.00
N LYS A 45 -1.82 10.42 8.94
CA LYS A 45 -1.43 9.48 10.01
C LYS A 45 -1.12 8.08 9.49
N MET A 46 -1.91 7.58 8.53
CA MET A 46 -1.71 6.24 7.97
C MET A 46 -0.42 6.17 7.15
N ILE A 47 -0.17 7.19 6.32
CA ILE A 47 1.02 7.28 5.47
C ILE A 47 2.27 7.58 6.29
N ASP A 48 2.20 8.50 7.25
CA ASP A 48 3.31 8.76 8.19
C ASP A 48 3.67 7.49 8.99
N ARG A 49 2.68 6.69 9.38
CA ARG A 49 2.94 5.40 10.04
C ARG A 49 3.55 4.36 9.10
N TRP A 50 3.16 4.38 7.82
CA TRP A 50 3.68 3.46 6.80
C TRP A 50 5.12 3.81 6.38
N ALA A 51 5.39 5.10 6.15
CA ALA A 51 6.67 5.64 5.71
C ALA A 51 7.00 6.96 6.45
N PRO A 52 7.49 6.87 7.70
CA PRO A 52 7.89 8.04 8.49
C PRO A 52 9.11 8.74 7.86
N ASN A 53 9.16 10.06 7.99
CA ASN A 53 9.81 11.01 7.07
C ASN A 53 11.34 10.89 6.85
N VAL A 54 11.76 11.26 5.63
CA VAL A 54 12.95 12.10 5.34
C VAL A 54 12.48 13.27 4.45
N GLU A 55 12.07 14.32 5.16
CA GLU A 55 11.61 15.70 4.85
C GLU A 55 10.88 16.11 3.56
N ASN A 56 11.02 15.49 2.39
CA ASN A 56 10.34 15.96 1.17
C ASN A 56 9.37 14.95 0.53
N ASN A 57 9.58 13.64 0.72
CA ASN A 57 8.76 12.64 0.03
C ASN A 57 7.43 12.35 0.74
N THR A 58 7.39 12.37 2.07
CA THR A 58 6.18 12.02 2.82
C THR A 58 5.07 13.05 2.63
N SER A 59 5.38 14.36 2.59
CA SER A 59 4.36 15.39 2.34
C SER A 59 3.80 15.32 0.92
N ALA A 60 4.64 15.09 -0.09
CA ALA A 60 4.19 14.89 -1.47
C ALA A 60 3.35 13.62 -1.59
N TYR A 61 3.73 12.56 -0.88
CA TYR A 61 3.02 11.30 -0.86
C TYR A 61 1.64 11.42 -0.20
N ILE A 62 1.55 12.04 0.98
CA ILE A 62 0.28 12.34 1.66
C ILE A 62 -0.65 13.15 0.75
N LYS A 63 -0.14 14.21 0.11
CA LYS A 63 -0.93 15.02 -0.83
C LYS A 63 -1.41 14.22 -2.04
N GLY A 64 -0.56 13.35 -2.59
CA GLY A 64 -0.92 12.48 -3.71
C GLY A 64 -2.05 11.51 -3.35
N VAL A 65 -1.95 10.86 -2.20
CA VAL A 65 -2.96 9.92 -1.69
C VAL A 65 -4.26 10.63 -1.37
N ALA A 66 -4.20 11.78 -0.67
CA ALA A 66 -5.37 12.57 -0.33
C ALA A 66 -6.10 13.09 -1.58
N LYS A 67 -5.35 13.54 -2.60
CA LYS A 67 -5.89 13.94 -3.90
C LYS A 67 -6.55 12.77 -4.63
N ALA A 68 -5.96 11.58 -4.59
CA ALA A 68 -6.55 10.38 -5.20
C ALA A 68 -7.87 9.96 -4.53
N LEU A 69 -8.00 10.20 -3.22
CA LEU A 69 -9.21 9.96 -2.44
C LEU A 69 -10.22 11.12 -2.51
N GLY A 70 -9.81 12.31 -2.93
CA GLY A 70 -10.64 13.51 -2.91
C GLY A 70 -10.97 14.03 -1.51
N VAL A 71 -10.09 13.79 -0.54
CA VAL A 71 -10.27 14.15 0.88
C VAL A 71 -9.16 15.04 1.39
N ASP A 72 -9.37 15.72 2.52
CA ASP A 72 -8.29 16.42 3.21
C ASP A 72 -7.33 15.44 3.91
N PRO A 73 -6.00 15.64 3.86
CA PRO A 73 -5.03 14.77 4.52
C PRO A 73 -5.24 14.53 6.03
N HIS A 74 -5.83 15.50 6.72
CA HIS A 74 -6.08 15.49 8.16
C HIS A 74 -7.54 15.15 8.49
N GLN A 75 -8.41 15.00 7.48
CA GLN A 75 -9.77 14.53 7.66
C GLN A 75 -9.78 13.05 8.03
N VAL A 76 -10.72 12.68 8.91
CA VAL A 76 -11.02 11.28 9.24
C VAL A 76 -11.66 10.61 8.03
N ILE A 77 -11.04 9.53 7.56
CA ILE A 77 -11.51 8.74 6.42
C ILE A 77 -12.12 7.42 6.88
N SER A 78 -13.11 6.91 6.16
CA SER A 78 -13.60 5.54 6.33
C SER A 78 -12.64 4.54 5.69
N VAL A 79 -12.61 3.30 6.20
CA VAL A 79 -11.91 2.17 5.56
C VAL A 79 -12.87 1.28 4.78
N ASP A 80 -13.68 1.90 3.94
CA ASP A 80 -14.56 1.21 3.00
C ASP A 80 -13.77 0.62 1.81
N LYS A 81 -14.45 -0.17 0.97
CA LYS A 81 -13.85 -0.83 -0.20
C LYS A 81 -13.12 0.16 -1.11
N VAL A 82 -13.75 1.29 -1.42
CA VAL A 82 -13.18 2.28 -2.36
C VAL A 82 -11.93 2.90 -1.75
N THR A 83 -12.02 3.34 -0.49
CA THR A 83 -10.89 3.96 0.21
C THR A 83 -9.69 3.02 0.33
N LEU A 84 -9.91 1.76 0.70
CA LEU A 84 -8.83 0.76 0.82
C LEU A 84 -8.18 0.44 -0.53
N ILE A 85 -8.96 0.36 -1.61
CA ILE A 85 -8.42 0.12 -2.96
C ILE A 85 -7.55 1.29 -3.41
N VAL A 86 -8.02 2.53 -3.23
CA VAL A 86 -7.26 3.72 -3.61
C VAL A 86 -5.98 3.84 -2.78
N LEU A 87 -6.05 3.64 -1.46
CA LEU A 87 -4.87 3.62 -0.59
C LEU A 87 -3.85 2.56 -1.03
N ALA A 88 -4.29 1.32 -1.25
CA ALA A 88 -3.42 0.24 -1.67
C ALA A 88 -2.75 0.53 -3.02
N LYS A 89 -3.49 1.08 -3.99
CA LYS A 89 -2.94 1.51 -5.28
C LYS A 89 -1.89 2.60 -5.12
N SER A 90 -2.16 3.62 -4.33
CA SER A 90 -1.22 4.72 -4.09
C SER A 90 0.05 4.24 -3.39
N ILE A 91 -0.06 3.31 -2.45
CA ILE A 91 1.10 2.66 -1.81
C ILE A 91 1.93 1.89 -2.84
N ILE A 92 1.32 1.00 -3.62
CA ILE A 92 2.04 0.20 -4.62
C ILE A 92 2.68 1.11 -5.69
N GLN A 93 1.98 2.15 -6.13
CA GLN A 93 2.51 3.13 -7.08
C GLN A 93 3.73 3.85 -6.53
N HIS A 94 3.73 4.21 -5.24
CA HIS A 94 4.83 4.92 -4.60
C HIS A 94 6.04 4.02 -4.36
N GLU A 95 5.82 2.81 -3.83
CA GLU A 95 6.88 1.84 -3.52
C GLU A 95 7.56 1.30 -4.79
N ASN A 96 6.79 1.07 -5.86
CA ASN A 96 7.28 0.39 -7.06
C ASN A 96 7.52 1.35 -8.24
N GLY A 97 7.19 2.64 -8.07
CA GLY A 97 7.11 3.61 -9.17
C GLY A 97 6.01 3.34 -10.20
N LYS A 98 5.25 2.25 -10.05
CA LYS A 98 4.12 1.86 -10.91
C LYS A 98 3.12 0.98 -10.17
N GLN A 99 1.86 1.05 -10.57
CA GLN A 99 0.77 0.18 -10.11
C GLN A 99 0.33 -0.70 -11.28
N PRO A 100 0.91 -1.91 -11.45
CA PRO A 100 0.69 -2.74 -12.65
C PRO A 100 -0.54 -3.66 -12.57
N TYR A 101 -1.24 -3.70 -11.43
CA TYR A 101 -2.36 -4.61 -11.19
C TYR A 101 -3.70 -4.01 -11.65
N SER A 102 -4.59 -4.81 -12.20
CA SER A 102 -5.94 -4.35 -12.55
C SER A 102 -6.81 -4.15 -11.31
N ASN A 103 -7.90 -3.39 -11.46
CA ASN A 103 -8.89 -3.20 -10.38
C ASN A 103 -9.39 -4.52 -9.81
N GLU A 104 -9.60 -5.52 -10.67
CA GLU A 104 -10.08 -6.85 -10.29
C GLU A 104 -9.19 -7.52 -9.24
N VAL A 105 -7.87 -7.32 -9.29
CA VAL A 105 -6.94 -7.87 -8.29
C VAL A 105 -7.21 -7.26 -6.91
N PHE A 106 -7.44 -5.95 -6.86
CA PHE A 106 -7.78 -5.27 -5.61
C PHE A 106 -9.17 -5.64 -5.10
N GLU A 107 -10.13 -5.84 -6.01
CA GLU A 107 -11.46 -6.28 -5.65
C GLU A 107 -11.45 -7.70 -5.08
N LYS A 108 -10.72 -8.62 -5.71
CA LYS A 108 -10.49 -9.97 -5.18
C LYS A 108 -9.82 -9.91 -3.82
N ALA A 109 -8.77 -9.10 -3.68
CA ALA A 109 -8.08 -8.92 -2.40
C ALA A 109 -9.01 -8.41 -1.30
N PHE A 110 -9.88 -7.45 -1.61
CA PHE A 110 -10.89 -6.93 -0.68
C PHE A 110 -11.92 -8.00 -0.31
N ASN A 111 -12.40 -8.80 -1.27
CA ASN A 111 -13.37 -9.87 -1.01
C ASN A 111 -12.79 -11.01 -0.15
N LEU A 112 -11.47 -11.09 -0.01
CA LEU A 112 -10.79 -12.05 0.86
C LEU A 112 -10.52 -11.50 2.27
N LEU A 113 -10.82 -10.24 2.57
CA LEU A 113 -10.60 -9.63 3.89
C LEU A 113 -11.40 -10.33 4.99
#